data_AF-A0A8T2I8Z3-F1
#
_entry.id   AF-A0A8T2I8Z3-F1
#
_cell.length_a   1.000
_cell.length_b   1.000
_cell.length_c   1.000
_cell.angle_alpha   90.00
_cell.angle_beta   90.00
_cell.angle_gamma   90.00
#
_symmetry.space_group_name_H-M   'P 1'
#
loop_
_entity.id
_entity.type
_entity.pdbx_description
1 polymer ?
#
loop_
_entity_poly.entity_id
_entity_poly.type
_entity_poly.pdbx_seq_one_letter_code
_entity_poly.pdbx_strand_id
1 'polypeptide(L)'
;MPDSEEPAVPESSSSPRDLPETAPAPATTSTTCRFAHVSPEELQELRDRGRGQYGCRHYRRRVRFIAPCCNEEWWCRHCHNEAKYQQEQDWAKKHELDRKLIKDVVCALCETRQPVSSSCISCGVSFGAYSCTQCPFYDDDLSKKTYHCDDCGICRVGGRENYFHCSTCGSCYAANLRNNHVCVERAMHQNCPVCFEFLFESVDPTTVLRCGHTIHSQCLRDLERNTAAICPSCPMCKKSLGDYSRYWEAIDREVAATPVPSEYRGWQANILCNDCSASSTVTFNLVAHKCCTCGSYNTRRMGILDTTSGQGIIEEEEGGVPEAVLGLPQQQGGALLPLFNGDDNGNQGGAGGGGDGGAGGGGGGGGGIDGMAAAAAAANAALLQAMQINELHAALMHDSGSEDEWEDAEEEDE
;
A
#
# COMPACT_ATOMS: atom_id res chain seq x y z
N MET A 1 1.69 6.61 -57.48
CA MET A 1 2.06 6.92 -58.88
C MET A 1 0.78 7.21 -59.65
N PRO A 2 0.60 8.41 -60.23
CA PRO A 2 0.97 9.76 -59.74
C PRO A 2 -0.12 10.30 -58.76
N ASP A 3 -0.19 11.54 -58.28
CA ASP A 3 0.79 12.60 -57.93
C ASP A 3 0.28 13.28 -56.62
N SER A 4 0.99 14.05 -55.78
CA SER A 4 2.01 15.13 -55.87
C SER A 4 1.44 16.55 -56.07
N GLU A 5 1.44 17.38 -55.01
CA GLU A 5 1.85 18.80 -55.02
C GLU A 5 1.85 19.42 -53.60
N GLU A 6 3.02 19.84 -53.13
CA GLU A 6 3.21 20.73 -51.96
C GLU A 6 3.46 22.18 -52.45
N PRO A 7 3.02 23.23 -51.72
CA PRO A 7 3.35 24.61 -52.06
C PRO A 7 4.77 24.99 -51.60
N ALA A 8 5.57 25.55 -52.52
CA ALA A 8 6.99 25.84 -52.33
C ALA A 8 7.32 27.11 -51.54
N VAL A 9 8.48 27.09 -50.87
CA VAL A 9 9.18 28.27 -50.32
C VAL A 9 9.92 29.05 -51.40
N PRO A 10 9.91 30.40 -51.37
CA PRO A 10 10.74 31.22 -52.26
C PRO A 10 12.09 31.56 -51.63
N GLU A 11 13.18 31.01 -52.20
CA GLU A 11 14.53 31.55 -51.98
C GLU A 11 14.72 32.85 -52.78
N SER A 12 15.49 33.81 -52.25
CA SER A 12 15.93 34.96 -53.03
C SER A 12 17.42 35.25 -52.80
N SER A 13 18.19 35.17 -53.88
CA SER A 13 19.64 35.36 -53.91
C SER A 13 19.99 36.81 -54.28
N SER A 14 20.89 37.45 -53.53
CA SER A 14 21.72 38.53 -54.09
C SER A 14 23.09 38.59 -53.39
N SER A 15 24.12 38.94 -54.17
CA SER A 15 25.55 38.84 -53.82
C SER A 15 26.12 40.16 -53.27
N PRO A 16 27.36 40.18 -52.73
CA PRO A 16 27.78 41.16 -51.74
C PRO A 16 28.19 42.52 -52.30
N ARG A 17 28.20 43.54 -51.42
CA ARG A 17 28.80 44.85 -51.63
C ARG A 17 29.56 45.33 -50.40
N ASP A 18 30.53 46.21 -50.66
CA ASP A 18 31.72 46.44 -49.85
C ASP A 18 31.52 47.14 -48.49
N LEU A 19 32.52 46.94 -47.62
CA LEU A 19 32.72 47.62 -46.33
C LEU A 19 33.14 49.09 -46.53
N PRO A 20 32.76 49.99 -45.61
CA PRO A 20 33.53 51.18 -45.29
C PRO A 20 34.32 51.03 -43.97
N GLU A 21 35.45 51.71 -43.91
CA GLU A 21 36.53 51.51 -42.94
C GLU A 21 36.40 52.42 -41.69
N THR A 22 36.58 51.83 -40.50
CA THR A 22 36.96 52.44 -39.20
C THR A 22 36.25 53.69 -38.65
N ALA A 23 35.82 53.59 -37.39
CA ALA A 23 35.81 54.69 -36.42
C ALA A 23 36.49 54.22 -35.12
N PRO A 24 37.27 55.06 -34.41
CA PRO A 24 38.12 54.60 -33.31
C PRO A 24 37.36 54.31 -32.02
N ALA A 25 37.78 53.27 -31.29
CA ALA A 25 37.23 52.92 -29.99
C ALA A 25 37.60 53.96 -28.90
N PRO A 26 36.68 54.31 -27.98
CA PRO A 26 37.02 55.13 -26.82
C PRO A 26 37.95 54.39 -25.86
N ALA A 27 38.85 55.14 -25.22
CA ALA A 27 39.98 54.60 -24.48
C ALA A 27 39.59 53.79 -23.24
N THR A 28 40.44 52.80 -22.94
CA THR A 28 40.36 51.89 -21.81
C THR A 28 40.35 52.60 -20.44
N THR A 29 39.38 52.25 -19.59
CA THR A 29 39.66 52.01 -18.16
C THR A 29 39.44 50.53 -17.87
N SER A 30 40.51 49.75 -18.07
CA SER A 30 40.50 48.33 -17.72
C SER A 30 40.53 48.19 -16.20
N THR A 31 39.34 48.13 -15.59
CA THR A 31 39.20 47.48 -14.28
C THR A 31 39.45 46.00 -14.50
N THR A 32 40.72 45.60 -14.36
CA THR A 32 41.14 44.20 -14.43
C THR A 32 40.39 43.40 -13.37
N CYS A 33 39.42 42.61 -13.83
CA CYS A 33 38.60 41.77 -12.98
C CYS A 33 39.49 40.71 -12.33
N ARG A 34 39.54 40.65 -11.00
CA ARG A 34 40.50 39.85 -10.20
C ARG A 34 40.30 38.31 -10.27
N PHE A 35 39.57 37.80 -11.26
CA PHE A 35 39.17 36.39 -11.38
C PHE A 35 39.90 35.63 -12.48
N ALA A 36 41.15 36.01 -12.78
CA ALA A 36 42.04 35.17 -13.57
C ALA A 36 42.75 34.18 -12.63
N HIS A 37 42.62 32.88 -12.93
CA HIS A 37 43.25 31.75 -12.22
C HIS A 37 42.67 31.44 -10.82
N VAL A 38 41.47 30.87 -10.79
CA VAL A 38 41.04 29.99 -9.68
C VAL A 38 41.25 28.55 -10.14
N SER A 39 41.91 27.71 -9.32
CA SER A 39 42.18 26.32 -9.65
C SER A 39 40.90 25.46 -9.59
N PRO A 40 40.86 24.28 -10.25
CA PRO A 40 39.74 23.34 -10.10
C PRO A 40 39.53 22.89 -8.65
N GLU A 41 40.61 22.82 -7.86
CA GLU A 41 40.60 22.41 -6.45
C GLU A 41 40.00 23.54 -5.59
N GLU A 42 40.44 24.78 -5.76
CA GLU A 42 39.88 25.96 -5.09
C GLU A 42 38.38 26.13 -5.42
N LEU A 43 37.97 25.88 -6.68
CA LEU A 43 36.55 25.86 -7.06
C LEU A 43 35.76 24.74 -6.38
N GLN A 44 36.38 23.59 -6.12
CA GLN A 44 35.73 22.48 -5.42
C GLN A 44 35.61 22.76 -3.92
N GLU A 45 36.65 23.30 -3.28
CA GLU A 45 36.61 23.78 -1.88
C GLU A 45 35.53 24.87 -1.70
N LEU A 46 35.45 25.82 -2.65
CA LEU A 46 34.39 26.83 -2.66
C LEU A 46 32.98 26.21 -2.76
N ARG A 47 32.80 25.09 -3.45
CA ARG A 47 31.52 24.37 -3.60
C ARG A 47 31.15 23.50 -2.39
N ASP A 48 32.15 22.88 -1.77
CA ASP A 48 32.01 21.98 -0.61
C ASP A 48 32.11 22.70 0.75
N ARG A 49 32.28 24.03 0.75
CA ARG A 49 32.21 24.88 1.94
C ARG A 49 30.93 24.61 2.75
N GLY A 50 31.09 24.17 4.00
CA GLY A 50 29.99 23.81 4.90
C GLY A 50 29.37 22.43 4.66
N ARG A 51 29.99 21.56 3.85
CA ARG A 51 29.48 20.21 3.56
C ARG A 51 29.32 19.38 4.83
N GLY A 52 28.17 18.73 4.98
CA GLY A 52 27.83 17.94 6.16
C GLY A 52 27.52 18.73 7.45
N GLN A 53 27.76 20.05 7.49
CA GLN A 53 27.56 20.89 8.69
C GLN A 53 26.12 21.43 8.84
N TYR A 54 25.32 21.35 7.79
CA TYR A 54 23.96 21.90 7.73
C TYR A 54 22.93 20.83 7.35
N GLY A 55 21.66 21.07 7.68
CA GLY A 55 20.54 20.19 7.35
C GLY A 55 19.68 19.88 8.56
N CYS A 56 19.13 18.66 8.60
CA CYS A 56 18.39 18.13 9.73
C CYS A 56 18.60 16.60 9.82
N ARG A 57 18.01 15.96 10.83
CA ARG A 57 18.12 14.50 11.05
C ARG A 57 17.76 13.63 9.84
N HIS A 58 16.95 14.13 8.91
CA HIS A 58 16.51 13.39 7.72
C HIS A 58 17.52 13.49 6.55
N TYR A 59 18.10 14.68 6.31
CA TYR A 59 18.98 14.95 5.17
C TYR A 59 19.99 16.07 5.50
N ARG A 60 21.27 15.85 5.21
CA ARG A 60 22.36 16.82 5.38
C ARG A 60 22.42 17.69 4.12
N ARG A 61 22.23 19.01 4.21
CA ARG A 61 22.24 19.89 3.04
C ARG A 61 22.47 21.35 3.40
N ARG A 62 22.99 22.13 2.46
CA ARG A 62 23.34 23.54 2.64
C ARG A 62 22.24 24.52 2.21
N VAL A 63 20.98 24.06 2.26
CA VAL A 63 19.82 24.81 1.75
C VAL A 63 18.53 24.51 2.52
N ARG A 64 17.73 25.55 2.74
CA ARG A 64 16.33 25.50 3.20
C ARG A 64 15.42 25.74 1.99
N PHE A 65 14.23 25.19 1.94
CA PHE A 65 13.22 25.59 0.95
C PHE A 65 12.19 26.52 1.56
N ILE A 66 11.48 27.27 0.73
CA ILE A 66 10.28 28.01 1.15
C ILE A 66 9.06 27.16 0.81
N ALA A 67 8.30 26.80 1.84
CA ALA A 67 7.09 25.99 1.70
C ALA A 67 5.95 26.86 1.10
N PRO A 68 5.47 26.61 -0.13
CA PRO A 68 4.49 27.48 -0.81
C PRO A 68 3.11 27.50 -0.12
N CYS A 69 2.82 26.54 0.75
CA CYS A 69 1.57 26.44 1.51
C CYS A 69 1.49 27.43 2.68
N CYS A 70 2.61 27.76 3.34
CA CYS A 70 2.66 28.66 4.49
C CYS A 70 3.68 29.83 4.34
N ASN A 71 4.47 29.83 3.26
CA ASN A 71 5.57 30.75 2.98
C ASN A 71 6.64 30.82 4.09
N GLU A 72 6.83 29.72 4.82
CA GLU A 72 7.87 29.55 5.84
C GLU A 72 9.09 28.79 5.31
N GLU A 73 10.25 29.02 5.93
CA GLU A 73 11.49 28.29 5.62
C GLU A 73 11.60 26.97 6.37
N TRP A 74 11.89 25.89 5.64
CA TRP A 74 12.01 24.55 6.22
C TRP A 74 13.20 23.80 5.65
N TRP A 75 13.79 22.92 6.46
CA TRP A 75 14.84 22.03 6.00
C TRP A 75 14.26 20.96 5.05
N CYS A 76 13.31 20.11 5.48
CA CYS A 76 12.67 19.08 4.61
C CYS A 76 11.15 18.99 4.78
N ARG A 77 10.48 18.31 3.83
CA ARG A 77 9.06 17.93 3.90
C ARG A 77 8.74 17.21 5.21
N HIS A 78 9.61 16.31 5.68
CA HIS A 78 9.38 15.58 6.94
C HIS A 78 9.31 16.52 8.14
N CYS A 79 10.29 17.42 8.32
CA CYS A 79 10.24 18.42 9.40
C CYS A 79 9.04 19.37 9.26
N HIS A 80 8.69 19.78 8.03
CA HIS A 80 7.50 20.59 7.78
C HIS A 80 6.23 19.85 8.20
N ASN A 81 6.01 18.62 7.72
CA ASN A 81 4.81 17.84 8.00
C ASN A 81 4.75 17.41 9.48
N GLU A 82 5.88 17.10 10.12
CA GLU A 82 5.95 16.88 11.56
C GLU A 82 5.40 18.09 12.33
N ALA A 83 5.86 19.31 12.03
CA ALA A 83 5.40 20.52 12.71
C ALA A 83 3.97 20.94 12.29
N LYS A 84 3.67 20.97 10.99
CA LYS A 84 2.43 21.55 10.41
C LYS A 84 1.30 20.55 10.20
N TYR A 85 1.56 19.24 10.27
CA TYR A 85 0.53 18.21 10.15
C TYR A 85 0.43 17.37 11.42
N GLN A 86 1.53 16.90 12.01
CA GLN A 86 1.47 16.01 13.18
C GLN A 86 1.30 16.78 14.50
N GLN A 87 2.07 17.86 14.70
CA GLN A 87 2.10 18.62 15.95
C GLN A 87 1.12 19.81 15.99
N GLU A 88 0.66 20.30 14.84
CA GLU A 88 -0.33 21.38 14.75
C GLU A 88 -1.71 20.91 15.25
N GLN A 89 -2.24 21.66 16.22
CA GLN A 89 -3.55 21.41 16.86
C GLN A 89 -4.66 22.20 16.17
N ASP A 90 -4.35 23.35 15.56
CA ASP A 90 -5.32 24.13 14.80
C ASP A 90 -5.60 23.45 13.45
N TRP A 91 -6.75 22.79 13.36
CA TRP A 91 -7.19 22.08 12.16
C TRP A 91 -7.20 22.98 10.90
N ALA A 92 -7.41 24.29 11.04
CA ALA A 92 -7.42 25.23 9.93
C ALA A 92 -6.01 25.57 9.42
N LYS A 93 -4.97 25.31 10.24
CA LYS A 93 -3.56 25.42 9.88
C LYS A 93 -2.91 24.07 9.57
N LYS A 94 -3.57 22.95 9.86
CA LYS A 94 -3.03 21.60 9.65
C LYS A 94 -2.91 21.30 8.15
N HIS A 95 -1.68 21.14 7.65
CA HIS A 95 -1.44 20.88 6.22
C HIS A 95 -0.13 20.15 5.94
N GLU A 96 -0.07 19.48 4.79
CA GLU A 96 1.15 18.90 4.24
C GLU A 96 1.77 19.76 3.14
N LEU A 97 3.08 19.59 2.94
CA LEU A 97 3.82 20.20 1.85
C LEU A 97 3.87 19.29 0.61
N ASP A 98 3.34 19.78 -0.51
CA ASP A 98 3.68 19.24 -1.84
C ASP A 98 5.08 19.72 -2.29
N ARG A 99 6.01 18.76 -2.37
CA ARG A 99 7.37 18.95 -2.88
C ARG A 99 7.44 19.53 -4.30
N LYS A 100 6.43 19.27 -5.15
CA LYS A 100 6.41 19.70 -6.56
C LYS A 100 6.15 21.20 -6.71
N LEU A 101 5.57 21.83 -5.70
CA LEU A 101 5.22 23.26 -5.71
C LEU A 101 6.37 24.16 -5.21
N ILE A 102 7.47 23.59 -4.71
CA ILE A 102 8.64 24.33 -4.22
C ILE A 102 9.34 25.00 -5.40
N LYS A 103 9.38 26.34 -5.39
CA LYS A 103 10.03 27.17 -6.42
C LYS A 103 11.27 27.92 -5.91
N ASP A 104 11.28 28.26 -4.62
CA ASP A 104 12.29 29.08 -3.98
C ASP A 104 13.04 28.32 -2.89
N VAL A 105 14.33 28.61 -2.78
CA VAL A 105 15.25 28.04 -1.80
C VAL A 105 16.12 29.15 -1.18
N VAL A 106 16.58 28.93 0.05
CA VAL A 106 17.39 29.87 0.84
C VAL A 106 18.71 29.19 1.21
N CYS A 107 19.83 29.79 0.83
CA CYS A 107 21.16 29.27 1.15
C CYS A 107 21.39 29.25 2.67
N ALA A 108 21.88 28.13 3.21
CA ALA A 108 22.16 28.02 4.65
C ALA A 108 23.40 28.82 5.11
N LEU A 109 24.31 29.17 4.19
CA LEU A 109 25.59 29.84 4.52
C LEU A 109 25.55 31.37 4.36
N CYS A 110 24.75 31.90 3.44
CA CYS A 110 24.70 33.34 3.14
C CYS A 110 23.27 33.89 3.00
N GLU A 111 22.27 33.12 3.42
CA GLU A 111 20.85 33.50 3.54
C GLU A 111 20.21 34.06 2.25
N THR A 112 20.86 33.85 1.10
CA THR A 112 20.36 34.29 -0.20
C THR A 112 19.16 33.42 -0.60
N ARG A 113 17.98 34.05 -0.68
CA ARG A 113 16.80 33.50 -1.35
C ARG A 113 16.99 33.54 -2.86
N GLN A 114 16.73 32.42 -3.53
CA GLN A 114 16.88 32.25 -4.97
C GLN A 114 15.94 31.14 -5.50
N PRO A 115 15.69 31.06 -6.82
CA PRO A 115 14.98 29.93 -7.40
C PRO A 115 15.72 28.60 -7.23
N VAL A 116 14.97 27.49 -7.29
CA VAL A 116 15.50 26.11 -7.29
C VAL A 116 16.65 25.95 -8.29
N SER A 117 17.79 25.49 -7.80
CA SER A 117 19.07 25.41 -8.50
C SER A 117 20.03 24.51 -7.72
N SER A 118 21.12 24.02 -8.30
CA SER A 118 22.08 23.12 -7.63
C SER A 118 23.07 23.84 -6.70
N SER A 119 23.24 25.15 -6.84
CA SER A 119 24.25 25.95 -6.14
C SER A 119 23.78 27.38 -5.86
N CYS A 120 24.35 28.02 -4.84
CA CYS A 120 24.02 29.39 -4.48
C CYS A 120 24.51 30.41 -5.52
N ILE A 121 23.62 31.33 -5.94
CA ILE A 121 23.97 32.41 -6.89
C ILE A 121 24.91 33.47 -6.31
N SER A 122 24.95 33.61 -4.98
CA SER A 122 25.76 34.62 -4.29
C SER A 122 27.13 34.08 -3.86
N CYS A 123 27.17 32.96 -3.13
CA CYS A 123 28.40 32.45 -2.52
C CYS A 123 29.03 31.24 -3.25
N GLY A 124 28.40 30.74 -4.32
CA GLY A 124 28.93 29.67 -5.19
C GLY A 124 28.89 28.25 -4.62
N VAL A 125 28.43 28.05 -3.37
CA VAL A 125 28.38 26.73 -2.74
C VAL A 125 27.37 25.82 -3.44
N SER A 126 27.69 24.54 -3.65
CA SER A 126 26.68 23.54 -4.01
C SER A 126 25.73 23.34 -2.83
N PHE A 127 24.46 22.98 -3.06
CA PHE A 127 23.50 22.78 -1.97
C PHE A 127 23.50 21.38 -1.36
N GLY A 128 24.02 20.39 -2.09
CA GLY A 128 24.26 19.03 -1.63
C GLY A 128 25.25 18.33 -2.57
N ALA A 129 25.89 17.26 -2.10
CA ALA A 129 26.71 16.40 -2.95
C ALA A 129 25.87 15.66 -4.02
N TYR A 130 24.64 15.28 -3.66
CA TYR A 130 23.57 14.93 -4.59
C TYR A 130 22.57 16.09 -4.68
N SER A 131 22.17 16.46 -5.90
CA SER A 131 21.16 17.50 -6.15
C SER A 131 20.24 17.11 -7.29
N CYS A 132 18.93 17.20 -7.08
CA CYS A 132 17.90 17.01 -8.10
C CYS A 132 16.96 18.21 -8.14
N THR A 133 17.08 19.03 -9.18
CA THR A 133 16.24 20.22 -9.42
C THR A 133 14.83 19.89 -9.92
N GLN A 134 14.57 18.64 -10.34
CA GLN A 134 13.21 18.18 -10.69
C GLN A 134 12.36 17.89 -9.44
N CYS A 135 12.98 17.48 -8.33
CA CYS A 135 12.31 17.13 -7.07
C CYS A 135 12.59 18.12 -5.92
N PRO A 136 13.10 19.32 -6.20
CA PRO A 136 13.83 20.18 -5.25
C PRO A 136 14.57 19.47 -4.11
N PHE A 137 15.34 18.42 -4.42
CA PHE A 137 15.96 17.53 -3.43
C PHE A 137 17.49 17.67 -3.39
N TYR A 138 18.05 17.71 -2.18
CA TYR A 138 19.48 17.87 -1.94
C TYR A 138 19.90 17.05 -0.71
N ASP A 139 20.99 16.28 -0.82
CA ASP A 139 21.62 15.59 0.32
C ASP A 139 23.14 15.51 0.10
N ASP A 140 23.92 15.67 1.16
CA ASP A 140 25.37 15.47 1.20
C ASP A 140 25.75 14.02 1.41
N ASP A 141 24.81 13.22 1.91
CA ASP A 141 25.00 11.81 2.19
C ASP A 141 24.87 10.96 0.92
N LEU A 142 26.02 10.66 0.31
CA LEU A 142 26.12 9.80 -0.87
C LEU A 142 26.00 8.30 -0.54
N SER A 143 26.08 7.89 0.74
CA SER A 143 25.98 6.47 1.13
C SER A 143 24.61 5.88 0.77
N LYS A 144 23.57 6.72 0.82
CA LYS A 144 22.19 6.42 0.40
C LYS A 144 22.05 6.09 -1.09
N LYS A 145 23.07 6.36 -1.93
CA LYS A 145 23.06 6.16 -3.39
C LYS A 145 21.78 6.72 -4.05
N THR A 146 21.37 7.92 -3.68
CA THR A 146 20.13 8.54 -4.16
C THR A 146 20.17 8.75 -5.69
N TYR A 147 19.08 8.44 -6.38
CA TYR A 147 18.96 8.64 -7.84
C TYR A 147 17.54 9.10 -8.20
N HIS A 148 17.40 9.80 -9.34
CA HIS A 148 16.10 10.22 -9.86
C HIS A 148 15.57 9.18 -10.85
N CYS A 149 14.31 8.76 -10.71
CA CYS A 149 13.63 7.96 -11.73
C CYS A 149 12.67 8.88 -12.49
N ASP A 150 12.99 9.16 -13.75
CA ASP A 150 12.25 10.07 -14.61
C ASP A 150 10.82 9.55 -14.86
N ASP A 151 10.64 8.24 -15.07
CA ASP A 151 9.32 7.59 -15.24
C ASP A 151 8.42 7.71 -14.00
N CYS A 152 9.01 7.74 -12.79
CA CYS A 152 8.28 7.97 -11.54
C CYS A 152 8.19 9.46 -11.15
N GLY A 153 8.97 10.34 -11.78
CA GLY A 153 9.11 11.75 -11.42
C GLY A 153 9.63 12.03 -9.99
N ILE A 154 10.30 11.06 -9.34
CA ILE A 154 10.76 11.17 -7.95
C ILE A 154 12.15 10.58 -7.72
N CYS A 155 12.83 11.09 -6.70
CA CYS A 155 14.09 10.52 -6.20
C CYS A 155 13.82 9.26 -5.36
N ARG A 156 14.65 8.24 -5.54
CA ARG A 156 14.68 6.97 -4.80
C ARG A 156 16.07 6.75 -4.18
N VAL A 157 16.14 5.89 -3.18
CA VAL A 157 17.34 5.55 -2.39
C VAL A 157 17.77 4.12 -2.71
N GLY A 158 19.06 3.81 -2.59
CA GLY A 158 19.60 2.45 -2.75
C GLY A 158 20.31 2.16 -4.08
N GLY A 159 20.53 3.16 -4.93
CA GLY A 159 21.32 3.04 -6.17
C GLY A 159 20.50 2.63 -7.39
N ARG A 160 20.73 3.31 -8.53
CA ARG A 160 20.00 3.03 -9.79
C ARG A 160 20.23 1.59 -10.27
N GLU A 161 21.39 1.03 -9.96
CA GLU A 161 21.79 -0.33 -10.34
C GLU A 161 20.95 -1.44 -9.66
N ASN A 162 20.42 -1.16 -8.46
CA ASN A 162 19.68 -2.16 -7.66
C ASN A 162 18.17 -2.15 -7.92
N TYR A 163 17.68 -1.26 -8.78
CA TYR A 163 16.26 -1.05 -9.03
C TYR A 163 15.94 -0.97 -10.53
N PHE A 164 14.69 -1.25 -10.88
CA PHE A 164 14.16 -1.03 -12.23
C PHE A 164 12.76 -0.44 -12.16
N HIS A 165 12.43 0.42 -13.12
CA HIS A 165 11.05 0.86 -13.32
C HIS A 165 10.27 -0.21 -14.10
N CYS A 166 9.10 -0.59 -13.60
CA CYS A 166 8.12 -1.40 -14.33
C CYS A 166 7.01 -0.49 -14.83
N SER A 167 6.95 -0.27 -16.15
CA SER A 167 5.98 0.63 -16.79
C SER A 167 4.53 0.18 -16.60
N THR A 168 4.27 -1.13 -16.57
CA THR A 168 2.92 -1.67 -16.31
C THR A 168 2.43 -1.33 -14.90
N CYS A 169 3.28 -1.49 -13.88
CA CYS A 169 2.93 -1.16 -12.49
C CYS A 169 3.04 0.35 -12.19
N GLY A 170 3.82 1.08 -12.98
CA GLY A 170 4.13 2.50 -12.79
C GLY A 170 5.05 2.78 -11.61
N SER A 171 5.95 1.85 -11.24
CA SER A 171 6.81 2.01 -10.05
C SER A 171 8.19 1.37 -10.19
N CYS A 172 9.10 1.78 -9.30
CA CYS A 172 10.43 1.19 -9.13
C CYS A 172 10.38 -0.01 -8.17
N TYR A 173 10.89 -1.15 -8.61
CA TYR A 173 11.08 -2.35 -7.79
C TYR A 173 12.56 -2.74 -7.73
N ALA A 174 12.95 -3.51 -6.70
CA ALA A 174 14.29 -4.08 -6.60
C ALA A 174 14.59 -5.02 -7.79
N ALA A 175 15.83 -5.06 -8.24
CA ALA A 175 16.25 -5.73 -9.48
C ALA A 175 15.90 -7.23 -9.53
N ASN A 176 15.82 -7.90 -8.37
CA ASN A 176 15.42 -9.31 -8.23
C ASN A 176 13.94 -9.58 -8.59
N LEU A 177 13.07 -8.56 -8.59
CA LEU A 177 11.67 -8.68 -9.02
C LEU A 177 11.48 -8.52 -10.53
N ARG A 178 12.57 -8.26 -11.29
CA ARG A 178 12.51 -8.13 -12.75
C ARG A 178 12.03 -9.45 -13.36
N ASN A 179 10.92 -9.37 -14.10
CA ASN A 179 10.25 -10.51 -14.75
C ASN A 179 9.70 -11.59 -13.79
N ASN A 180 9.67 -11.34 -12.47
CA ASN A 180 9.25 -12.32 -11.46
C ASN A 180 8.04 -11.86 -10.60
N HIS A 181 7.66 -10.57 -10.66
CA HIS A 181 6.44 -10.09 -10.00
C HIS A 181 5.22 -10.18 -10.92
N VAL A 182 4.04 -10.40 -10.32
CA VAL A 182 2.76 -10.35 -11.03
C VAL A 182 2.42 -8.89 -11.30
N CYS A 183 2.59 -8.44 -12.53
CA CYS A 183 2.26 -7.07 -12.94
C CYS A 183 0.75 -6.84 -12.92
N VAL A 184 0.26 -6.06 -11.96
CA VAL A 184 -1.09 -5.47 -12.00
C VAL A 184 -0.95 -3.99 -12.37
N GLU A 185 -1.76 -3.53 -13.32
CA GLU A 185 -1.70 -2.15 -13.80
C GLU A 185 -1.91 -1.16 -12.66
N ARG A 186 -1.01 -0.18 -12.54
CA ARG A 186 -1.10 0.91 -11.56
C ARG A 186 -1.25 0.44 -10.09
N ALA A 187 -0.81 -0.77 -9.74
CA ALA A 187 -1.01 -1.37 -8.40
C ALA A 187 -0.50 -0.55 -7.20
N MET A 188 0.41 0.40 -7.42
CA MET A 188 0.90 1.34 -6.39
C MET A 188 0.18 2.69 -6.36
N HIS A 189 -0.63 3.02 -7.37
CA HIS A 189 -1.38 4.27 -7.46
C HIS A 189 -2.78 4.15 -6.83
N GLN A 190 -2.83 3.55 -5.64
CA GLN A 190 -4.03 3.35 -4.84
C GLN A 190 -3.70 3.46 -3.35
N ASN A 191 -4.73 3.57 -2.52
CA ASN A 191 -4.56 3.55 -1.07
C ASN A 191 -4.40 2.11 -0.57
N CYS A 192 -3.63 1.93 0.50
CA CYS A 192 -3.55 0.68 1.23
C CYS A 192 -4.95 0.34 1.78
N PRO A 193 -5.54 -0.82 1.49
CA PRO A 193 -6.88 -1.21 1.95
C PRO A 193 -6.94 -1.53 3.46
N VAL A 194 -5.82 -1.39 4.19
CA VAL A 194 -5.73 -1.66 5.64
C VAL A 194 -5.60 -0.34 6.43
N CYS A 195 -4.66 0.55 6.07
CA CYS A 195 -4.45 1.84 6.74
C CYS A 195 -5.00 3.06 5.97
N PHE A 196 -5.52 2.87 4.75
CA PHE A 196 -6.08 3.90 3.86
C PHE A 196 -5.09 4.99 3.35
N GLU A 197 -3.80 4.86 3.65
CA GLU A 197 -2.74 5.75 3.16
C GLU A 197 -2.32 5.43 1.71
N PHE A 198 -1.83 6.44 0.98
CA PHE A 198 -1.47 6.31 -0.43
C PHE A 198 -0.11 5.66 -0.65
N LEU A 199 -0.10 4.47 -1.29
CA LEU A 199 1.08 3.58 -1.36
C LEU A 199 2.29 4.18 -2.10
N PHE A 200 2.09 5.06 -3.10
CA PHE A 200 3.19 5.58 -3.92
C PHE A 200 3.97 6.71 -3.24
N GLU A 201 3.32 7.52 -2.40
CA GLU A 201 3.97 8.63 -1.67
C GLU A 201 4.38 8.27 -0.23
N SER A 202 3.86 7.17 0.31
CA SER A 202 4.27 6.66 1.62
C SER A 202 5.78 6.43 1.71
N VAL A 203 6.32 6.67 2.91
CA VAL A 203 7.69 6.30 3.27
C VAL A 203 7.81 4.84 3.67
N ASP A 204 6.69 4.18 4.00
CA ASP A 204 6.67 2.82 4.49
C ASP A 204 6.95 1.80 3.37
N PRO A 205 7.72 0.74 3.65
CA PRO A 205 8.03 -0.27 2.66
C PRO A 205 6.76 -1.01 2.21
N THR A 206 6.53 -1.06 0.91
CA THR A 206 5.40 -1.78 0.30
C THR A 206 5.80 -3.17 -0.17
N THR A 207 4.83 -4.08 -0.21
CA THR A 207 4.99 -5.47 -0.64
C THR A 207 3.93 -5.85 -1.66
N VAL A 208 4.33 -6.59 -2.69
CA VAL A 208 3.43 -7.12 -3.73
C VAL A 208 3.01 -8.52 -3.32
N LEU A 209 1.72 -8.69 -3.05
CA LEU A 209 1.12 -9.96 -2.66
C LEU A 209 1.13 -10.96 -3.83
N ARG A 210 0.98 -12.27 -3.53
CA ARG A 210 0.94 -13.34 -4.55
C ARG A 210 -0.11 -13.12 -5.65
N CYS A 211 -1.18 -12.37 -5.36
CA CYS A 211 -2.22 -12.00 -6.30
C CYS A 211 -1.93 -10.71 -7.12
N GLY A 212 -0.74 -10.12 -7.01
CA GLY A 212 -0.31 -8.90 -7.70
C GLY A 212 -0.75 -7.58 -7.04
N HIS A 213 -1.66 -7.62 -6.07
CA HIS A 213 -2.07 -6.45 -5.30
C HIS A 213 -0.95 -5.99 -4.35
N THR A 214 -0.80 -4.67 -4.16
CA THR A 214 0.25 -4.10 -3.29
C THR A 214 -0.35 -3.54 -1.99
N ILE A 215 0.30 -3.76 -0.85
CA ILE A 215 -0.03 -3.16 0.46
C ILE A 215 1.25 -2.75 1.21
N HIS A 216 1.15 -2.03 2.34
CA HIS A 216 2.31 -1.81 3.21
C HIS A 216 2.77 -3.12 3.87
N SER A 217 4.08 -3.29 4.05
CA SER A 217 4.67 -4.49 4.64
C SER A 217 4.27 -4.67 6.11
N GLN A 218 4.07 -3.57 6.84
CA GLN A 218 3.53 -3.61 8.20
C GLN A 218 2.08 -4.12 8.20
N CYS A 219 1.23 -3.58 7.32
CA CYS A 219 -0.14 -4.03 7.15
C CYS A 219 -0.24 -5.51 6.73
N LEU A 220 0.72 -6.04 5.96
CA LEU A 220 0.79 -7.49 5.69
C LEU A 220 1.03 -8.28 6.99
N ARG A 221 2.06 -7.90 7.76
CA ARG A 221 2.35 -8.56 9.05
C ARG A 221 1.20 -8.47 10.04
N ASP A 222 0.44 -7.38 10.03
CA ASP A 222 -0.73 -7.20 10.90
C ASP A 222 -1.93 -8.05 10.44
N LEU A 223 -2.10 -8.26 9.13
CA LEU A 223 -3.06 -9.24 8.59
C LEU A 223 -2.67 -10.69 8.93
N GLU A 224 -1.38 -11.01 8.86
CA GLU A 224 -0.84 -12.36 9.17
C GLU A 224 -0.87 -12.67 10.68
N ARG A 225 -0.65 -11.67 11.54
CA ARG A 225 -0.77 -11.78 13.00
C ARG A 225 -2.22 -11.80 13.52
N ASN A 226 -3.22 -11.55 12.68
CA ASN A 226 -4.62 -11.58 13.11
C ASN A 226 -5.11 -13.03 13.32
N THR A 227 -5.05 -13.51 14.56
CA THR A 227 -5.47 -14.86 14.93
C THR A 227 -6.96 -15.13 14.65
N ALA A 228 -7.83 -14.12 14.57
CA ALA A 228 -9.23 -14.36 14.18
C ALA A 228 -9.38 -14.76 12.69
N ALA A 229 -8.38 -14.47 11.86
CA ALA A 229 -8.37 -14.82 10.45
C ALA A 229 -7.71 -16.19 10.24
N ILE A 230 -8.53 -17.25 10.19
CA ILE A 230 -8.13 -18.62 9.84
C ILE A 230 -7.27 -18.73 8.57
N CYS A 231 -7.56 -17.91 7.57
CA CYS A 231 -6.84 -17.85 6.30
C CYS A 231 -6.62 -16.37 5.95
N PRO A 232 -5.49 -15.77 6.36
CA PRO A 232 -5.11 -14.43 5.93
C PRO A 232 -5.15 -14.35 4.39
N SER A 233 -6.00 -13.45 3.91
CA SER A 233 -6.39 -13.31 2.51
C SER A 233 -6.25 -11.85 2.06
N CYS A 234 -6.04 -11.65 0.76
CA CYS A 234 -5.91 -10.32 0.19
C CYS A 234 -7.21 -9.52 0.43
N PRO A 235 -7.16 -8.35 1.08
CA PRO A 235 -8.36 -7.57 1.35
C PRO A 235 -9.09 -7.13 0.07
N MET A 236 -8.38 -6.97 -1.06
CA MET A 236 -8.94 -6.54 -2.34
C MET A 236 -9.62 -7.67 -3.14
N CYS A 237 -9.04 -8.87 -3.18
CA CYS A 237 -9.53 -9.97 -4.05
C CYS A 237 -9.76 -11.31 -3.35
N LYS A 238 -9.64 -11.36 -2.02
CA LYS A 238 -9.85 -12.54 -1.14
C LYS A 238 -9.01 -13.79 -1.44
N LYS A 239 -8.04 -13.72 -2.35
CA LYS A 239 -7.04 -14.80 -2.56
C LYS A 239 -6.16 -14.99 -1.33
N SER A 240 -5.84 -16.24 -1.01
CA SER A 240 -4.94 -16.63 0.08
C SER A 240 -3.56 -15.97 -0.06
N LEU A 241 -3.00 -15.48 1.05
CA LEU A 241 -1.69 -14.82 1.07
C LEU A 241 -0.51 -15.82 1.08
N GLY A 242 -0.69 -16.98 1.71
CA GLY A 242 0.29 -18.05 1.83
C GLY A 242 -0.20 -19.39 1.27
N ASP A 243 0.60 -20.43 1.49
CA ASP A 243 0.18 -21.83 1.31
C ASP A 243 -0.46 -22.32 2.61
N TYR A 244 -1.73 -22.70 2.54
CA TYR A 244 -2.51 -23.21 3.66
C TYR A 244 -2.87 -24.70 3.51
N SER A 245 -2.13 -25.45 2.70
CA SER A 245 -2.42 -26.88 2.41
C SER A 245 -2.56 -27.74 3.68
N ARG A 246 -1.69 -27.56 4.68
CA ARG A 246 -1.80 -28.25 5.99
C ARG A 246 -3.06 -27.90 6.77
N TYR A 247 -3.61 -26.69 6.57
CA TYR A 247 -4.87 -26.27 7.16
C TYR A 247 -6.07 -26.83 6.38
N TRP A 248 -5.97 -26.90 5.05
CA TRP A 248 -6.94 -27.62 4.21
C TRP A 248 -7.03 -29.11 4.59
N GLU A 249 -5.92 -29.77 4.90
CA GLU A 249 -5.89 -31.14 5.46
C GLU A 249 -6.54 -31.28 6.85
N ALA A 250 -6.60 -30.20 7.64
CA ALA A 250 -7.36 -30.17 8.89
C ALA A 250 -8.87 -30.09 8.62
N ILE A 251 -9.28 -29.24 7.67
CA ILE A 251 -10.68 -29.14 7.24
C ILE A 251 -11.15 -30.44 6.55
N ASP A 252 -10.31 -31.11 5.75
CA ASP A 252 -10.62 -32.42 5.15
C ASP A 252 -11.03 -33.44 6.23
N ARG A 253 -10.30 -33.47 7.35
CA ARG A 253 -10.60 -34.35 8.49
C ARG A 253 -11.90 -33.98 9.19
N GLU A 254 -12.17 -32.69 9.37
CA GLU A 254 -13.41 -32.21 10.01
C GLU A 254 -14.65 -32.44 9.13
N VAL A 255 -14.55 -32.19 7.82
CA VAL A 255 -15.59 -32.51 6.82
C VAL A 255 -15.87 -34.02 6.77
N ALA A 256 -14.86 -34.87 6.96
CA ALA A 256 -15.03 -36.32 7.05
C ALA A 256 -15.62 -36.78 8.40
N ALA A 257 -15.30 -36.10 9.50
CA ALA A 257 -15.83 -36.38 10.84
C ALA A 257 -17.28 -35.91 11.01
N THR A 258 -17.68 -34.84 10.31
CA THR A 258 -19.02 -34.27 10.30
C THR A 258 -19.73 -34.56 8.95
N PRO A 259 -20.25 -35.80 8.76
CA PRO A 259 -20.99 -36.17 7.56
C PRO A 259 -22.32 -35.43 7.47
N VAL A 260 -22.81 -35.28 6.24
CA VAL A 260 -24.05 -34.56 5.94
C VAL A 260 -25.26 -35.24 6.62
N PRO A 261 -26.06 -34.51 7.42
CA PRO A 261 -27.31 -35.01 7.99
C PRO A 261 -28.28 -35.56 6.94
N SER A 262 -29.21 -36.42 7.38
CA SER A 262 -30.17 -37.10 6.51
C SER A 262 -31.03 -36.13 5.68
N GLU A 263 -31.33 -34.97 6.24
CA GLU A 263 -32.24 -33.95 5.71
C GLU A 263 -31.63 -33.20 4.51
N TYR A 264 -30.29 -33.16 4.44
CA TYR A 264 -29.52 -32.48 3.38
C TYR A 264 -28.84 -33.48 2.44
N ARG A 265 -29.20 -34.77 2.51
CA ARG A 265 -28.60 -35.82 1.68
C ARG A 265 -28.99 -35.64 0.22
N GLY A 266 -28.00 -35.45 -0.64
CA GLY A 266 -28.21 -35.14 -2.07
C GLY A 266 -28.24 -33.65 -2.38
N TRP A 267 -28.10 -32.78 -1.38
CA TRP A 267 -27.91 -31.36 -1.62
C TRP A 267 -26.50 -31.09 -2.18
N GLN A 268 -26.44 -30.15 -3.12
CA GLN A 268 -25.21 -29.68 -3.75
C GLN A 268 -25.05 -28.19 -3.51
N ALA A 269 -23.81 -27.75 -3.30
CA ALA A 269 -23.45 -26.34 -3.21
C ALA A 269 -22.74 -25.92 -4.49
N ASN A 270 -23.20 -24.82 -5.09
CA ASN A 270 -22.46 -24.11 -6.11
C ASN A 270 -21.46 -23.19 -5.41
N ILE A 271 -20.17 -23.33 -5.70
CA ILE A 271 -19.10 -22.56 -5.08
C ILE A 271 -18.22 -21.89 -6.13
N LEU A 272 -17.68 -20.72 -5.78
CA LEU A 272 -16.62 -20.02 -6.49
C LEU A 272 -15.35 -20.06 -5.61
N CYS A 273 -14.25 -20.59 -6.13
CA CYS A 273 -12.98 -20.56 -5.39
C CYS A 273 -12.29 -19.20 -5.56
N ASN A 274 -11.93 -18.56 -4.46
CA ASN A 274 -11.24 -17.27 -4.51
C ASN A 274 -9.84 -17.42 -5.13
N ASP A 275 -9.11 -18.50 -4.79
CA ASP A 275 -7.71 -18.69 -5.21
C ASP A 275 -7.55 -18.96 -6.70
N CYS A 276 -8.26 -19.97 -7.24
CA CYS A 276 -8.18 -20.35 -8.65
C CYS A 276 -9.25 -19.70 -9.55
N SER A 277 -10.24 -19.01 -8.96
CA SER A 277 -11.36 -18.36 -9.67
C SER A 277 -12.26 -19.31 -10.47
N ALA A 278 -12.15 -20.63 -10.25
CA ALA A 278 -13.03 -21.63 -10.85
C ALA A 278 -14.33 -21.78 -10.05
N SER A 279 -15.44 -21.92 -10.77
CA SER A 279 -16.72 -22.36 -10.21
C SER A 279 -16.82 -23.88 -10.24
N SER A 280 -17.37 -24.49 -9.19
CA SER A 280 -17.64 -25.93 -9.13
C SER A 280 -18.92 -26.22 -8.35
N THR A 281 -19.61 -27.30 -8.70
CA THR A 281 -20.73 -27.84 -7.92
C THR A 281 -20.22 -29.04 -7.12
N VAL A 282 -20.40 -29.01 -5.81
CA VAL A 282 -19.90 -30.03 -4.88
C VAL A 282 -21.02 -30.51 -3.95
N THR A 283 -20.86 -31.66 -3.30
CA THR A 283 -21.78 -32.07 -2.24
C THR A 283 -21.79 -31.02 -1.12
N PHE A 284 -22.98 -30.63 -0.67
CA PHE A 284 -23.13 -29.68 0.44
C PHE A 284 -22.58 -30.29 1.74
N ASN A 285 -21.83 -29.51 2.53
CA ASN A 285 -21.42 -29.88 3.88
C ASN A 285 -21.51 -28.65 4.80
N LEU A 286 -21.87 -28.86 6.07
CA LEU A 286 -22.06 -27.80 7.06
C LEU A 286 -20.74 -27.10 7.46
N VAL A 287 -19.61 -27.83 7.41
CA VAL A 287 -18.29 -27.33 7.81
C VAL A 287 -17.68 -26.45 6.71
N ALA A 288 -17.42 -27.03 5.53
CA ALA A 288 -16.75 -26.32 4.44
C ALA A 288 -16.88 -27.02 3.09
N HIS A 289 -16.66 -26.27 2.01
CA HIS A 289 -16.75 -26.75 0.63
C HIS A 289 -15.41 -26.66 -0.10
N LYS A 290 -14.87 -27.81 -0.51
CA LYS A 290 -13.55 -27.91 -1.16
C LYS A 290 -13.63 -27.60 -2.64
N CYS A 291 -12.71 -26.81 -3.18
CA CYS A 291 -12.59 -26.61 -4.62
C CYS A 291 -12.04 -27.87 -5.31
N CYS A 292 -12.77 -28.40 -6.31
CA CYS A 292 -12.33 -29.56 -7.09
C CYS A 292 -11.06 -29.31 -7.93
N THR A 293 -10.78 -28.05 -8.28
CA THR A 293 -9.68 -27.70 -9.20
C THR A 293 -8.33 -27.55 -8.51
N CYS A 294 -8.31 -26.94 -7.31
CA CYS A 294 -7.06 -26.64 -6.58
C CYS A 294 -7.02 -27.17 -5.15
N GLY A 295 -8.09 -27.83 -4.66
CA GLY A 295 -8.15 -28.38 -3.31
C GLY A 295 -8.32 -27.35 -2.17
N SER A 296 -8.32 -26.05 -2.47
CA SER A 296 -8.51 -24.99 -1.47
C SER A 296 -9.94 -24.95 -0.91
N TYR A 297 -10.07 -24.63 0.37
CA TYR A 297 -11.34 -24.28 1.03
C TYR A 297 -11.57 -22.77 1.13
N ASN A 298 -10.72 -21.94 0.54
CA ASN A 298 -10.99 -20.51 0.34
C ASN A 298 -12.03 -20.32 -0.78
N THR A 299 -13.27 -20.66 -0.47
CA THR A 299 -14.39 -20.72 -1.42
C THR A 299 -15.57 -19.89 -0.89
N ARG A 300 -16.30 -19.27 -1.81
CA ARG A 300 -17.57 -18.59 -1.53
C ARG A 300 -18.71 -19.47 -2.05
N ARG A 301 -19.70 -19.72 -1.21
CA ARG A 301 -20.96 -20.37 -1.64
C ARG A 301 -21.80 -19.36 -2.44
N MET A 302 -22.24 -19.77 -3.62
CA MET A 302 -23.05 -18.98 -4.56
C MET A 302 -24.52 -19.43 -4.58
N GLY A 303 -24.80 -20.65 -4.13
CA GLY A 303 -26.16 -21.18 -4.04
C GLY A 303 -26.17 -22.64 -3.56
N ILE A 304 -27.35 -23.15 -3.21
CA ILE A 304 -27.59 -24.54 -2.82
C ILE A 304 -28.70 -25.11 -3.70
N LEU A 305 -28.54 -26.36 -4.13
CA LEU A 305 -29.49 -27.10 -4.96
C LEU A 305 -29.81 -28.43 -4.27
N ASP A 306 -31.09 -28.69 -3.98
CA ASP A 306 -31.54 -30.04 -3.66
C ASP A 306 -31.72 -30.81 -4.97
N THR A 307 -31.02 -31.94 -5.14
CA THR A 307 -31.15 -32.78 -6.34
C THR A 307 -32.24 -33.86 -6.21
N THR A 308 -32.86 -34.00 -5.03
CA THR A 308 -33.93 -34.96 -4.77
C THR A 308 -35.33 -34.36 -5.01
N SER A 309 -35.49 -33.07 -4.70
CA SER A 309 -36.67 -32.28 -5.08
C SER A 309 -36.48 -31.70 -6.49
N GLY A 310 -37.35 -32.08 -7.44
CA GLY A 310 -37.26 -31.65 -8.84
C GLY A 310 -37.60 -30.18 -9.12
N GLN A 311 -37.31 -29.26 -8.19
CA GLN A 311 -37.54 -27.82 -8.30
C GLN A 311 -36.18 -27.11 -8.36
N GLY A 312 -35.98 -26.30 -9.41
CA GLY A 312 -34.70 -25.69 -9.72
C GLY A 312 -34.33 -24.51 -8.80
N ILE A 313 -33.04 -24.19 -8.86
CA ILE A 313 -32.37 -22.93 -8.48
C ILE A 313 -33.15 -22.01 -7.52
N ILE A 314 -32.78 -22.05 -6.24
CA ILE A 314 -33.07 -20.95 -5.32
C ILE A 314 -32.02 -19.85 -5.58
N GLU A 315 -32.34 -18.95 -6.51
CA GLU A 315 -31.56 -17.72 -6.72
C GLU A 315 -31.81 -16.76 -5.56
N GLU A 316 -30.75 -16.07 -5.08
CA GLU A 316 -30.85 -15.02 -4.06
C GLU A 316 -31.44 -13.73 -4.67
N GLU A 317 -32.72 -13.75 -5.07
CA GLU A 317 -33.47 -12.51 -5.31
C GLU A 317 -33.91 -11.89 -3.98
N GLU A 318 -33.86 -10.55 -3.88
CA GLU A 318 -34.16 -9.79 -2.67
C GLU A 318 -35.67 -9.80 -2.34
N GLY A 319 -36.19 -10.92 -1.84
CA GLY A 319 -37.60 -11.02 -1.47
C GLY A 319 -38.13 -12.41 -1.13
N GLY A 320 -37.77 -12.95 0.03
CA GLY A 320 -38.47 -14.09 0.63
C GLY A 320 -37.68 -15.40 0.62
N VAL A 321 -36.73 -15.52 1.55
CA VAL A 321 -35.99 -16.76 1.79
C VAL A 321 -36.84 -17.70 2.69
N PRO A 322 -36.99 -19.00 2.37
CA PRO A 322 -37.64 -19.94 3.28
C PRO A 322 -36.84 -20.07 4.60
N GLU A 323 -37.56 -20.13 5.72
CA GLU A 323 -37.02 -20.04 7.10
C GLU A 323 -35.88 -21.03 7.39
N ALA A 324 -35.88 -22.20 6.74
CA ALA A 324 -34.85 -23.23 6.85
C ALA A 324 -33.47 -22.83 6.27
N VAL A 325 -33.39 -21.83 5.39
CA VAL A 325 -32.12 -21.38 4.77
C VAL A 325 -31.52 -20.18 5.52
N LEU A 326 -32.35 -19.36 6.18
CA LEU A 326 -31.91 -18.21 6.98
C LEU A 326 -31.10 -18.59 8.23
N GLY A 327 -31.22 -19.84 8.71
CA GLY A 327 -30.48 -20.36 9.86
C GLY A 327 -29.11 -20.97 9.56
N LEU A 328 -28.71 -21.09 8.28
CA LEU A 328 -27.45 -21.74 7.90
C LEU A 328 -26.29 -20.73 7.77
N PRO A 329 -25.12 -20.94 8.42
CA PRO A 329 -24.00 -20.00 8.35
C PRO A 329 -23.57 -19.69 6.91
N GLN A 330 -23.63 -18.42 6.50
CA GLN A 330 -23.02 -17.95 5.26
C GLN A 330 -21.50 -17.97 5.41
N GLN A 331 -20.83 -18.79 4.58
CA GLN A 331 -19.37 -18.87 4.54
C GLN A 331 -18.82 -17.65 3.79
N GLN A 332 -18.70 -16.52 4.48
CA GLN A 332 -18.03 -15.33 3.97
C GLN A 332 -16.52 -15.54 4.01
N GLY A 333 -15.88 -15.54 2.83
CA GLY A 333 -14.43 -15.70 2.72
C GLY A 333 -13.68 -14.58 3.46
N GLY A 334 -13.09 -14.94 4.61
CA GLY A 334 -12.24 -14.06 5.41
C GLY A 334 -12.65 -13.88 6.88
N ALA A 335 -13.86 -14.29 7.30
CA ALA A 335 -14.23 -14.26 8.72
C ALA A 335 -15.30 -15.31 9.06
N LEU A 336 -15.00 -16.19 10.01
CA LEU A 336 -16.02 -16.69 10.92
C LEU A 336 -16.23 -15.58 11.96
N LEU A 337 -17.46 -15.09 12.08
CA LEU A 337 -17.78 -13.97 12.97
C LEU A 337 -17.60 -14.39 14.44
N PRO A 338 -16.91 -13.60 15.28
CA PRO A 338 -16.94 -13.78 16.73
C PRO A 338 -18.31 -13.33 17.26
N LEU A 339 -19.15 -14.29 17.66
CA LEU A 339 -20.47 -14.03 18.27
C LEU A 339 -20.35 -13.66 19.76
N PHE A 340 -19.61 -12.60 20.10
CA PHE A 340 -19.62 -12.01 21.45
C PHE A 340 -19.36 -10.50 21.45
N ASN A 341 -20.44 -9.70 21.44
CA ASN A 341 -20.44 -8.37 22.05
C ASN A 341 -21.19 -8.46 23.38
N GLY A 342 -20.45 -8.43 24.48
CA GLY A 342 -21.00 -8.19 25.82
C GLY A 342 -20.58 -6.78 26.25
N ASP A 343 -21.43 -5.79 25.98
CA ASP A 343 -21.17 -4.40 26.38
C ASP A 343 -21.44 -4.20 27.89
N ASP A 344 -20.43 -4.46 28.72
CA ASP A 344 -20.39 -3.99 30.10
C ASP A 344 -19.75 -2.59 30.17
N ASN A 345 -20.56 -1.55 29.99
CA ASN A 345 -20.39 -0.35 30.80
C ASN A 345 -21.67 0.48 30.91
N GLY A 346 -22.03 0.86 32.14
CA GLY A 346 -23.28 1.56 32.40
C GLY A 346 -23.22 3.05 32.11
N ASN A 347 -24.35 3.62 31.66
CA ASN A 347 -24.69 5.00 31.97
C ASN A 347 -26.20 5.16 32.18
N GLN A 348 -26.57 6.15 33.00
CA GLN A 348 -27.92 6.40 33.47
C GLN A 348 -28.69 7.30 32.50
N GLY A 349 -30.01 7.12 32.40
CA GLY A 349 -30.91 8.22 32.03
C GLY A 349 -32.17 7.87 31.23
N GLY A 350 -33.30 8.41 31.67
CA GLY A 350 -34.33 8.90 30.74
C GLY A 350 -35.54 8.01 30.48
N ALA A 351 -36.55 8.14 31.35
CA ALA A 351 -37.89 7.57 31.23
C ALA A 351 -38.63 7.82 29.88
N GLY A 352 -39.55 6.91 29.53
CA GLY A 352 -40.70 7.23 28.68
C GLY A 352 -41.35 6.05 27.95
N GLY A 353 -42.68 5.89 28.08
CA GLY A 353 -43.51 5.10 27.16
C GLY A 353 -44.03 3.77 27.73
N GLY A 354 -45.29 3.76 28.20
CA GLY A 354 -46.06 2.53 28.40
C GLY A 354 -46.89 2.17 27.17
N GLY A 355 -47.26 0.89 27.05
CA GLY A 355 -48.14 0.39 25.99
C GLY A 355 -48.56 -1.06 26.27
N ASP A 356 -49.85 -1.28 26.52
CA ASP A 356 -50.41 -2.56 26.93
C ASP A 356 -50.58 -3.59 25.79
N GLY A 357 -50.56 -4.87 26.18
CA GLY A 357 -51.57 -5.84 25.71
C GLY A 357 -51.11 -6.92 24.74
N GLY A 358 -51.55 -8.17 25.00
CA GLY A 358 -51.52 -9.24 23.99
C GLY A 358 -51.14 -10.64 24.46
N ALA A 359 -51.80 -11.19 25.49
CA ALA A 359 -51.67 -12.61 25.80
C ALA A 359 -52.48 -13.46 24.79
N GLY A 360 -51.85 -14.47 24.17
CA GLY A 360 -52.50 -15.39 23.25
C GLY A 360 -51.78 -16.74 23.22
N GLY A 361 -52.21 -17.68 24.07
CA GLY A 361 -51.66 -19.03 24.11
C GLY A 361 -52.31 -19.96 23.07
N GLY A 362 -51.48 -20.76 22.39
CA GLY A 362 -51.93 -21.83 21.50
C GLY A 362 -50.83 -22.89 21.37
N GLY A 363 -50.98 -24.01 22.07
CA GLY A 363 -50.01 -25.11 22.05
C GLY A 363 -50.30 -26.14 20.96
N GLY A 364 -49.24 -26.69 20.34
CA GLY A 364 -49.35 -27.85 19.47
C GLY A 364 -48.05 -28.14 18.70
N GLY A 365 -47.58 -29.40 18.74
CA GLY A 365 -46.57 -29.92 17.80
C GLY A 365 -45.10 -29.76 18.20
N GLY A 366 -44.67 -30.43 19.28
CA GLY A 366 -43.24 -30.67 19.50
C GLY A 366 -42.71 -31.78 18.58
N GLY A 367 -41.54 -31.57 17.98
CA GLY A 367 -40.87 -32.55 17.12
C GLY A 367 -40.16 -31.93 15.90
N GLY A 368 -39.01 -31.31 16.12
CA GLY A 368 -38.15 -30.81 15.02
C GLY A 368 -37.03 -29.87 15.44
N ILE A 369 -37.29 -28.98 16.41
CA ILE A 369 -36.35 -27.94 16.83
C ILE A 369 -35.13 -28.47 17.62
N ASP A 370 -35.30 -29.55 18.38
CA ASP A 370 -34.25 -30.07 19.27
C ASP A 370 -33.06 -30.66 18.50
N GLY A 371 -33.31 -31.23 17.32
CA GLY A 371 -32.25 -31.76 16.44
C GLY A 371 -31.41 -30.66 15.80
N MET A 372 -32.04 -29.54 15.41
CA MET A 372 -31.34 -28.37 14.86
C MET A 372 -30.46 -27.69 15.92
N ALA A 373 -30.97 -27.56 17.15
CA ALA A 373 -30.20 -27.04 18.27
C ALA A 373 -28.99 -27.94 18.60
N ALA A 374 -29.16 -29.27 18.57
CA ALA A 374 -28.07 -30.22 18.79
C ALA A 374 -27.00 -30.17 17.68
N ALA A 375 -27.40 -30.09 16.42
CA ALA A 375 -26.48 -29.98 15.28
C ALA A 375 -25.71 -28.64 15.28
N ALA A 376 -26.38 -27.52 15.58
CA ALA A 376 -25.74 -26.21 15.73
C ALA A 376 -24.80 -26.17 16.95
N ALA A 377 -25.18 -26.80 18.07
CA ALA A 377 -24.30 -26.93 19.25
C ALA A 377 -23.07 -27.78 18.96
N ALA A 378 -23.21 -28.89 18.22
CA ALA A 378 -22.09 -29.72 17.78
C ALA A 378 -21.15 -28.96 16.82
N ALA A 379 -21.71 -28.21 15.85
CA ALA A 379 -20.94 -27.36 14.95
C ALA A 379 -20.18 -26.26 15.72
N ASN A 380 -20.83 -25.59 16.69
CA ASN A 380 -20.18 -24.59 17.55
C ASN A 380 -19.10 -25.20 18.47
N ALA A 381 -19.29 -26.43 18.96
CA ALA A 381 -18.28 -27.15 19.74
C ALA A 381 -17.07 -27.56 18.88
N ALA A 382 -17.29 -28.02 17.66
CA ALA A 382 -16.23 -28.27 16.68
C ALA A 382 -15.49 -26.97 16.29
N LEU A 383 -16.21 -25.86 16.17
CA LEU A 383 -15.63 -24.52 15.95
C LEU A 383 -14.71 -24.11 17.10
N LEU A 384 -15.14 -24.30 18.35
CA LEU A 384 -14.34 -24.05 19.55
C LEU A 384 -13.10 -24.96 19.61
N GLN A 385 -13.20 -26.23 19.20
CA GLN A 385 -12.04 -27.12 19.07
C GLN A 385 -11.08 -26.67 17.95
N ALA A 386 -11.59 -26.19 16.82
CA ALA A 386 -10.77 -25.59 15.77
C ALA A 386 -10.09 -24.29 16.22
N MET A 387 -10.73 -23.51 17.12
CA MET A 387 -10.10 -22.35 17.77
C MET A 387 -8.99 -22.76 18.76
N GLN A 388 -9.08 -23.90 19.44
CA GLN A 388 -7.98 -24.43 20.27
C GLN A 388 -6.77 -24.89 19.42
N ILE A 389 -6.99 -25.32 18.17
CA ILE A 389 -5.90 -25.57 17.20
C ILE A 389 -5.18 -24.26 16.82
N ASN A 390 -5.84 -23.11 16.96
CA ASN A 390 -5.25 -21.79 16.68
C ASN A 390 -4.27 -21.33 17.78
N GLU A 391 -4.51 -21.69 19.04
CA GLU A 391 -3.53 -21.48 20.13
C GLU A 391 -2.24 -22.29 19.88
N LEU A 392 -2.36 -23.50 19.33
CA LEU A 392 -1.21 -24.29 18.85
C LEU A 392 -0.50 -23.66 17.65
N HIS A 393 -1.20 -22.91 16.80
CA HIS A 393 -0.57 -22.18 15.69
C HIS A 393 0.24 -20.98 16.18
N ALA A 394 -0.24 -20.26 17.20
CA ALA A 394 0.53 -19.20 17.85
C ALA A 394 1.84 -19.74 18.46
N ALA A 395 1.82 -20.94 19.03
CA ALA A 395 3.03 -21.60 19.54
C ALA A 395 3.99 -22.04 18.40
N LEU A 396 3.48 -22.56 17.29
CA LEU A 396 4.31 -23.03 16.16
C LEU A 396 4.94 -21.89 15.34
N MET A 397 4.28 -20.74 15.24
CA MET A 397 4.82 -19.56 14.55
C MET A 397 5.94 -18.86 15.36
N HIS A 398 6.08 -19.17 16.65
CA HIS A 398 7.19 -18.70 17.49
C HIS A 398 8.46 -19.57 17.41
N ASP A 399 8.39 -20.79 16.86
CA ASP A 399 9.48 -21.80 16.88
C ASP A 399 10.23 -21.91 15.52
N SER A 400 9.88 -21.06 14.54
CA SER A 400 10.47 -21.08 13.19
C SER A 400 11.10 -19.76 12.73
N GLY A 401 11.26 -18.80 13.65
CA GLY A 401 12.09 -17.62 13.45
C GLY A 401 13.50 -17.89 13.95
N SER A 402 14.43 -18.15 13.03
CA SER A 402 15.86 -18.21 13.35
C SER A 402 16.33 -16.86 13.91
N GLU A 403 17.08 -16.92 15.00
CA GLU A 403 17.86 -15.80 15.52
C GLU A 403 18.98 -15.49 14.51
N ASP A 404 18.68 -14.70 13.49
CA ASP A 404 19.72 -14.03 12.71
C ASP A 404 20.29 -12.91 13.60
N GLU A 405 21.39 -13.23 14.28
CA GLU A 405 22.17 -12.31 15.10
C GLU A 405 22.61 -11.10 14.26
N TRP A 406 22.03 -9.93 14.52
CA TRP A 406 22.64 -8.66 14.15
C TRP A 406 23.56 -8.26 15.29
N GLU A 407 24.84 -8.59 15.16
CA GLU A 407 25.87 -8.15 16.10
C GLU A 407 25.92 -6.60 16.14
N ASP A 408 25.43 -6.02 17.23
CA ASP A 408 25.63 -4.61 17.56
C ASP A 408 27.11 -4.40 17.89
N ALA A 409 27.88 -3.89 16.93
CA ALA A 409 29.26 -3.45 17.13
C ALA A 409 29.30 -2.09 17.86
N GLU A 410 28.92 -2.08 19.13
CA GLU A 410 29.32 -1.03 20.09
C GLU A 410 30.73 -1.34 20.62
N GLU A 411 31.76 -0.73 20.03
CA GLU A 411 33.07 -0.56 20.68
C GLU A 411 33.29 0.93 21.00
N GLU A 412 33.07 1.30 22.26
CA GLU A 412 33.66 2.50 22.86
C GLU A 412 34.99 2.11 23.57
N ASP A 413 36.01 2.92 23.28
CA ASP A 413 37.21 3.24 24.09
C ASP A 413 38.27 2.17 24.46
N GLU A 414 39.41 2.22 23.76
CA GLU A 414 40.75 2.41 24.38
C GLU A 414 41.74 3.16 23.45
#